data_AF-A0A927LMI8-F1
#
_entry.id   AF-A0A927LMI8-F1
#
_cell.length_a   1.000
_cell.length_b   1.000
_cell.length_c   1.000
_cell.angle_alpha   90.00
_cell.angle_beta   90.00
_cell.angle_gamma   90.00
#
_symmetry.space_group_name_H-M   'P 1'
#
loop_
_entity.id
_entity.type
_entity.pdbx_description
1 polymer ?
#
loop_
_entity_poly.entity_id
_entity_poly.type
_entity_poly.pdbx_seq_one_letter_code
_entity_poly.pdbx_strand_id
1 'polypeptide(L)'
;MNIGTARAASMEWVIQYTSQEAWFMGAYFSGSTVGQSNDAMMPIGSDIDIVVVTSEENPPLKPGKFIYLGALIEITFLSWNQISSTEEVLASYHLAGSLRMDTIIADPTGQLREVQQKVERHFAERGWVRRRCENARQKIEHGLRSIDRTAPWHDQIMAWLFMTGVTTHILLVAALRNPTVRLRYLAAYNVLQEFGRTDIYSGIVEVTGLRALDP
;
A
#
# COMPACT_ATOMS: atom_id res chain seq x y z
N MET A 1 12.67 -7.26 -17.55
CA MET A 1 12.07 -8.41 -16.85
C MET A 1 10.54 -8.23 -16.87
N ASN A 2 9.77 -9.30 -17.02
CA ASN A 2 8.31 -9.24 -16.88
C ASN A 2 7.90 -9.46 -15.41
N ILE A 3 6.65 -9.13 -15.07
CA ILE A 3 6.16 -9.22 -13.69
C ILE A 3 6.14 -10.66 -13.18
N GLY A 4 5.84 -11.64 -14.04
CA GLY A 4 5.79 -13.05 -13.66
C GLY A 4 7.15 -13.58 -13.20
N THR A 5 8.23 -13.28 -13.93
CA THR A 5 9.60 -13.65 -13.56
C THR A 5 10.01 -12.98 -12.25
N ALA A 6 9.67 -11.70 -12.06
CA ALA A 6 9.99 -10.99 -10.82
C ALA A 6 9.23 -11.58 -9.63
N ARG A 7 7.95 -11.90 -9.79
CA ARG A 7 7.14 -12.60 -8.77
C ARG A 7 7.73 -13.96 -8.42
N ALA A 8 8.17 -14.75 -9.41
CA ALA A 8 8.78 -16.05 -9.15
C ALA A 8 10.06 -15.91 -8.31
N ALA A 9 10.94 -14.96 -8.65
CA ALA A 9 12.13 -14.65 -7.86
C ALA A 9 11.78 -14.23 -6.43
N SER A 10 10.74 -13.40 -6.28
CA SER A 10 10.22 -12.99 -4.98
C SER A 10 9.66 -14.14 -4.14
N MET A 11 8.91 -15.07 -4.75
CA MET A 11 8.39 -16.27 -4.08
C MET A 11 9.54 -17.17 -3.61
N GLU A 12 10.53 -17.41 -4.47
CA GLU A 12 11.70 -18.20 -4.15
C GLU A 12 12.44 -17.61 -2.95
N TRP A 13 12.65 -16.28 -2.93
CA TRP A 13 13.26 -15.61 -1.80
C TRP A 13 12.47 -15.82 -0.49
N VAL A 14 11.14 -15.64 -0.52
CA VAL A 14 10.30 -15.84 0.67
C VAL A 14 10.44 -17.28 1.19
N ILE A 15 10.34 -18.26 0.30
CA ILE A 15 10.43 -19.67 0.65
C ILE A 15 11.81 -19.99 1.24
N GLN A 16 12.89 -19.54 0.60
CA GLN A 16 14.24 -19.88 1.01
C GLN A 16 14.68 -19.20 2.31
N TYR A 17 14.29 -17.94 2.54
CA TYR A 17 14.88 -17.12 3.60
C TYR A 17 13.95 -16.78 4.76
N THR A 18 12.63 -16.91 4.60
CA THR A 18 11.68 -16.48 5.64
C THR A 18 10.69 -17.56 6.05
N SER A 19 10.30 -18.46 5.15
CA SER A 19 9.23 -19.44 5.42
C SER A 19 9.57 -20.49 6.47
N GLN A 20 10.87 -20.67 6.77
CA GLN A 20 11.37 -21.65 7.73
C GLN A 20 11.46 -21.10 9.16
N GLU A 21 11.22 -19.81 9.32
CA GLU A 21 11.29 -19.14 10.61
C GLU A 21 10.06 -19.47 11.46
N ALA A 22 10.26 -19.71 12.76
CA ALA A 22 9.16 -20.07 13.66
C ALA A 22 8.11 -18.95 13.81
N TRP A 23 8.53 -17.70 13.62
CA TRP A 23 7.65 -16.53 13.68
C TRP A 23 6.88 -16.26 12.39
N PHE A 24 7.16 -16.99 11.31
CA PHE A 24 6.57 -16.75 10.00
C PHE A 24 5.11 -17.19 9.95
N MET A 25 4.20 -16.25 9.71
CA MET A 25 2.76 -16.51 9.63
C MET A 25 2.24 -16.58 8.19
N GLY A 26 2.97 -16.00 7.25
CA GLY A 26 2.62 -15.98 5.82
C GLY A 26 3.26 -14.80 5.09
N ALA A 27 3.05 -14.74 3.78
CA ALA A 27 3.49 -13.62 2.96
C ALA A 27 2.56 -13.41 1.76
N TYR A 28 2.48 -12.17 1.26
CA TYR A 28 1.66 -11.82 0.11
C TYR A 28 2.25 -10.64 -0.68
N PHE A 29 1.92 -10.53 -1.96
CA PHE A 29 2.31 -9.37 -2.77
C PHE A 29 1.43 -8.15 -2.47
N SER A 30 2.06 -6.99 -2.47
CA SER A 30 1.39 -5.70 -2.31
C SER A 30 1.83 -4.69 -3.37
N GLY A 31 1.43 -3.43 -3.22
CA GLY A 31 1.91 -2.35 -4.07
C GLY A 31 1.39 -2.38 -5.51
N SER A 32 2.18 -1.81 -6.41
CA SER A 32 1.71 -1.38 -7.74
C SER A 32 1.55 -2.51 -8.75
N THR A 33 2.19 -3.65 -8.53
CA THR A 33 2.12 -4.80 -9.45
C THR A 33 0.89 -5.67 -9.20
N VAL A 34 0.21 -5.53 -8.06
CA VAL A 34 -1.03 -6.25 -7.74
C VAL A 34 -2.10 -5.97 -8.79
N GLY A 35 -2.68 -7.04 -9.35
CA GLY A 35 -3.67 -6.96 -10.43
C GLY A 35 -3.09 -6.78 -11.83
N GLN A 36 -1.76 -6.65 -11.99
CA GLN A 36 -1.11 -6.64 -13.30
C GLN A 36 -0.84 -8.06 -13.83
N SER A 37 -0.89 -8.20 -15.15
CA SER A 37 -0.56 -9.43 -15.87
C SER A 37 0.89 -9.84 -15.65
N ASN A 38 1.15 -11.15 -15.56
CA ASN A 38 2.50 -11.70 -15.45
C ASN A 38 3.36 -11.41 -16.69
N ASP A 39 2.75 -11.26 -17.87
CA ASP A 39 3.45 -10.99 -19.12
C ASP A 39 3.81 -9.51 -19.29
N ALA A 40 3.24 -8.63 -18.47
CA ALA A 40 3.53 -7.21 -18.55
C ALA A 40 5.00 -6.94 -18.18
N MET A 41 5.63 -6.06 -18.94
CA MET A 41 6.99 -5.63 -18.66
C MET A 41 7.02 -4.72 -17.44
N MET A 42 7.95 -4.98 -16.53
CA MET A 42 8.17 -4.10 -15.39
C MET A 42 8.77 -2.76 -15.87
N PRO A 43 8.21 -1.62 -15.45
CA PRO A 43 8.85 -0.33 -15.65
C PRO A 43 10.23 -0.30 -15.02
N ILE A 44 11.14 0.47 -15.62
CA ILE A 44 12.48 0.67 -15.06
C ILE A 44 12.36 1.29 -13.66
N GLY A 45 13.05 0.68 -12.69
CA GLY A 45 13.06 1.11 -11.29
C GLY A 45 11.80 0.74 -10.50
N SER A 46 10.87 -0.04 -11.06
CA SER A 46 9.80 -0.67 -10.29
C SER A 46 10.32 -1.88 -9.51
N ASP A 47 9.75 -2.08 -8.34
CA ASP A 47 9.98 -3.17 -7.41
C ASP A 47 8.79 -4.11 -7.31
N ILE A 48 9.03 -5.26 -6.67
CA ILE A 48 8.01 -6.14 -6.13
C ILE A 48 7.93 -5.93 -4.63
N ASP A 49 6.81 -5.36 -4.19
CA ASP A 49 6.49 -5.20 -2.78
C ASP A 49 5.97 -6.52 -2.20
N ILE A 50 6.64 -7.05 -1.19
CA ILE A 50 6.21 -8.23 -0.43
C ILE A 50 5.92 -7.80 1.00
N VAL A 51 4.77 -8.22 1.52
CA VAL A 51 4.50 -8.16 2.94
C VAL A 51 4.73 -9.54 3.55
N VAL A 52 5.62 -9.60 4.54
CA VAL A 52 5.86 -10.79 5.36
C VAL A 52 5.17 -10.59 6.69
N VAL A 53 4.28 -11.53 7.03
CA VAL A 53 3.48 -11.50 8.25
C VAL A 53 4.19 -12.30 9.35
N THR A 54 4.33 -11.69 10.52
CA THR A 54 5.08 -12.25 11.65
C THR A 54 4.18 -12.45 12.86
N SER A 55 4.45 -13.46 13.68
CA SER A 55 3.81 -13.60 15.00
C SER A 55 4.39 -12.63 16.04
N GLU A 56 5.55 -12.05 15.76
CA GLU A 56 6.19 -11.05 16.62
C GLU A 56 5.32 -9.80 16.80
N GLU A 57 5.23 -9.30 18.02
CA GLU A 57 4.51 -8.05 18.33
C GLU A 57 5.20 -6.84 17.70
N ASN A 58 6.54 -6.83 17.72
CA ASN A 58 7.37 -5.80 17.13
C ASN A 58 8.20 -6.41 16.00
N PRO A 59 7.72 -6.32 14.75
CA PRO A 59 8.44 -6.90 13.62
C PRO A 59 9.83 -6.28 13.44
N PRO A 60 10.79 -7.02 12.87
CA PRO A 60 12.13 -6.52 12.63
C PRO A 60 12.13 -5.32 11.67
N LEU A 61 13.19 -4.52 11.75
CA LEU A 61 13.38 -3.39 10.84
C LEU A 61 13.35 -3.84 9.38
N LYS A 62 12.77 -3.01 8.51
CA LYS A 62 12.71 -3.30 7.07
C LYS A 62 14.13 -3.43 6.51
N PRO A 63 14.43 -4.49 5.74
CA PRO A 63 15.74 -4.67 5.13
C PRO A 63 16.02 -3.67 4.00
N GLY A 64 15.01 -2.90 3.58
CA GLY A 64 15.09 -1.97 2.46
C GLY A 64 14.90 -2.69 1.12
N LYS A 65 15.37 -2.05 0.05
CA LYS A 65 15.31 -2.58 -1.33
C LYS A 65 16.57 -3.34 -1.65
N PHE A 66 16.44 -4.51 -2.26
CA PHE A 66 17.57 -5.32 -2.70
C PHE A 66 17.24 -6.04 -4.01
N ILE A 67 18.29 -6.49 -4.71
CA ILE A 67 18.15 -7.23 -5.96
C ILE A 67 18.32 -8.72 -5.66
N TYR A 68 17.38 -9.54 -6.12
CA TYR A 68 17.46 -11.01 -6.06
C TYR A 68 17.01 -11.59 -7.40
N LEU A 69 17.86 -12.44 -8.00
CA LEU A 69 17.67 -13.01 -9.35
C LEU A 69 17.27 -11.96 -10.40
N GLY A 70 17.82 -10.74 -10.28
CA GLY A 70 17.55 -9.62 -11.18
C GLY A 70 16.25 -8.84 -10.92
N ALA A 71 15.43 -9.27 -9.96
CA ALA A 71 14.24 -8.54 -9.52
C ALA A 71 14.60 -7.58 -8.38
N LEU A 72 14.10 -6.34 -8.41
CA LEU A 72 14.16 -5.42 -7.28
C LEU A 72 13.02 -5.75 -6.32
N ILE A 73 13.34 -6.12 -5.09
CA ILE A 73 12.39 -6.54 -4.06
C ILE A 73 12.41 -5.55 -2.91
N GLU A 74 11.22 -5.20 -2.40
CA GLU A 74 11.05 -4.48 -1.14
C GLU A 74 10.24 -5.34 -0.18
N ILE A 75 10.80 -5.61 1.02
CA ILE A 75 10.12 -6.37 2.08
C ILE A 75 9.58 -5.41 3.13
N THR A 76 8.30 -5.59 3.47
CA THR A 76 7.68 -4.99 4.64
C THR A 76 7.28 -6.09 5.61
N PHE A 77 7.75 -6.01 6.86
CA PHE A 77 7.24 -6.87 7.93
C PHE A 77 5.98 -6.27 8.55
N LEU A 78 5.02 -7.13 8.85
CA LEU A 78 3.74 -6.76 9.45
C LEU A 78 3.38 -7.76 10.55
N SER A 79 3.00 -7.27 11.73
CA SER A 79 2.60 -8.17 12.81
C SER A 79 1.22 -8.76 12.52
N TRP A 80 1.02 -10.05 12.86
CA TRP A 80 -0.28 -10.70 12.77
C TRP A 80 -1.37 -9.93 13.51
N ASN A 81 -1.03 -9.30 14.64
CA ASN A 81 -1.96 -8.49 15.43
C ASN A 81 -2.55 -7.31 14.64
N GLN A 82 -1.88 -6.86 13.57
CA GLN A 82 -2.35 -5.74 12.73
C GLN A 82 -3.30 -6.20 11.61
N ILE A 83 -3.41 -7.51 11.35
CA ILE A 83 -4.25 -8.05 10.28
C ILE A 83 -5.20 -9.17 10.71
N SER A 84 -5.12 -9.63 11.95
CA SER A 84 -5.96 -10.69 12.50
C SER A 84 -7.45 -10.30 12.53
N SER A 85 -7.74 -9.00 12.66
CA SER A 85 -9.10 -8.46 12.61
C SER A 85 -9.50 -8.09 11.19
N THR A 86 -10.46 -8.84 10.63
CA THR A 86 -11.00 -8.56 9.28
C THR A 86 -11.65 -7.18 9.22
N GLU A 87 -12.39 -6.75 10.24
CA GLU A 87 -13.01 -5.42 10.25
C GLU A 87 -11.98 -4.29 10.24
N GLU A 88 -10.87 -4.45 10.98
CA GLU A 88 -9.79 -3.46 11.01
C GLU A 88 -9.07 -3.38 9.67
N VAL A 89 -8.79 -4.54 9.05
CA VAL A 89 -8.24 -4.59 7.69
C VAL A 89 -9.17 -3.92 6.70
N LEU A 90 -10.47 -4.25 6.71
CA LEU A 90 -11.46 -3.67 5.81
C LEU A 90 -11.63 -2.15 5.99
N ALA A 91 -11.40 -1.63 7.20
CA ALA A 91 -11.44 -0.20 7.50
C ALA A 91 -10.11 0.53 7.20
N SER A 92 -9.00 -0.20 7.06
CA SER A 92 -7.68 0.37 6.75
C SER A 92 -7.52 0.65 5.27
N TYR A 93 -7.27 1.92 4.92
CA TYR A 93 -7.13 2.32 3.51
C TYR A 93 -5.87 1.76 2.83
N HIS A 94 -4.84 1.41 3.61
CA HIS A 94 -3.54 0.94 3.10
C HIS A 94 -3.36 -0.58 3.20
N LEU A 95 -4.09 -1.27 4.09
CA LEU A 95 -4.05 -2.73 4.19
C LEU A 95 -5.08 -3.42 3.28
N ALA A 96 -6.33 -2.92 3.23
CA ALA A 96 -7.40 -3.59 2.49
C ALA A 96 -7.08 -3.79 0.99
N GLY A 97 -6.34 -2.84 0.39
CA GLY A 97 -6.08 -2.83 -1.05
C GLY A 97 -5.27 -4.03 -1.54
N SER A 98 -4.33 -4.53 -0.75
CA SER A 98 -3.49 -5.68 -1.11
C SER A 98 -4.16 -7.01 -0.82
N LEU A 99 -5.15 -7.06 0.08
CA LEU A 99 -5.89 -8.27 0.46
C LEU A 99 -7.24 -8.43 -0.26
N ARG A 100 -7.60 -7.50 -1.15
CA ARG A 100 -8.86 -7.57 -1.92
C ARG A 100 -8.89 -8.65 -3.00
N MET A 101 -7.74 -9.26 -3.30
CA MET A 101 -7.58 -10.35 -4.24
C MET A 101 -6.50 -11.29 -3.70
N ASP A 102 -6.50 -12.55 -4.13
CA ASP A 102 -5.52 -13.53 -3.66
C ASP A 102 -4.13 -13.25 -4.26
N THR A 103 -3.24 -12.69 -3.45
CA THR A 103 -1.83 -12.46 -3.76
C THR A 103 -0.89 -13.22 -2.81
N ILE A 104 -1.43 -14.21 -2.10
CA ILE A 104 -0.70 -14.95 -1.07
C ILE A 104 0.41 -15.77 -1.72
N ILE A 105 1.62 -15.61 -1.20
CA ILE A 105 2.81 -16.37 -1.57
C ILE A 105 2.89 -17.65 -0.75
N ALA A 106 2.71 -17.53 0.56
CA ALA A 106 2.71 -18.64 1.51
C ALA A 106 1.79 -18.33 2.68
N ASP A 107 1.12 -19.35 3.20
CA ASP A 107 0.23 -19.25 4.36
C ASP A 107 0.19 -20.62 5.07
N PRO A 108 1.21 -20.94 5.89
CA PRO A 108 1.32 -22.24 6.53
C PRO A 108 0.20 -22.51 7.55
N THR A 109 -0.44 -21.46 8.07
CA THR A 109 -1.48 -21.57 9.09
C THR A 109 -2.90 -21.58 8.50
N GLY A 110 -3.08 -21.09 7.27
CA GLY A 110 -4.38 -20.88 6.63
C GLY A 110 -5.11 -19.61 7.10
N GLN A 111 -4.59 -18.93 8.12
CA GLN A 111 -5.25 -17.78 8.74
C GLN A 111 -5.21 -16.55 7.84
N LEU A 112 -4.11 -16.33 7.12
CA LEU A 112 -3.97 -15.20 6.21
C LEU A 112 -5.00 -15.29 5.07
N ARG A 113 -5.21 -16.49 4.53
CA ARG A 113 -6.21 -16.78 3.49
C ARG A 113 -7.63 -16.58 4.01
N GLU A 114 -7.92 -16.95 5.25
CA GLU A 114 -9.23 -16.70 5.86
C GLU A 114 -9.54 -15.20 5.91
N VAL A 115 -8.58 -14.38 6.36
CA VAL A 115 -8.73 -12.92 6.37
C VAL A 115 -8.88 -12.38 4.95
N GLN A 116 -8.01 -12.79 4.02
CA GLN A 116 -8.03 -12.35 2.63
C GLN A 116 -9.39 -12.62 1.96
N GLN A 117 -9.96 -13.81 2.11
CA GLN A 117 -11.25 -14.16 1.52
C GLN A 117 -12.40 -13.29 2.05
N LYS A 118 -12.41 -13.01 3.36
CA LYS A 118 -13.40 -12.11 3.95
C LYS A 118 -13.21 -10.67 3.46
N VAL A 119 -11.97 -10.20 3.36
CA VAL A 119 -11.64 -8.88 2.82
C VAL A 119 -12.11 -8.76 1.38
N GLU A 120 -11.76 -9.71 0.50
CA GLU A 120 -12.19 -9.75 -0.89
C GLU A 120 -13.73 -9.67 -1.02
N ARG A 121 -14.44 -10.50 -0.25
CA ARG A 121 -15.92 -10.54 -0.26
C ARG A 121 -16.55 -9.19 0.09
N HIS A 122 -16.03 -8.51 1.11
CA HIS A 122 -16.63 -7.30 1.66
C HIS A 122 -15.96 -6.00 1.17
N PHE A 123 -14.88 -6.10 0.37
CA PHE A 123 -14.04 -4.96 -0.01
C PHE A 123 -14.86 -3.84 -0.64
N ALA A 124 -15.70 -4.15 -1.63
CA ALA A 124 -16.46 -3.15 -2.38
C ALA A 124 -17.70 -2.61 -1.66
N GLU A 125 -18.04 -3.12 -0.47
CA GLU A 125 -19.24 -2.67 0.23
C GLU A 125 -19.13 -1.21 0.67
N ARG A 126 -20.20 -0.46 0.42
CA ARG A 126 -20.24 0.99 0.65
C ARG A 126 -19.88 1.40 2.09
N GLY A 127 -20.28 0.59 3.07
CA GLY A 127 -19.96 0.82 4.49
C GLY A 127 -18.45 0.80 4.72
N TRP A 128 -17.76 -0.21 4.20
CA TRP A 128 -16.31 -0.35 4.30
C TRP A 128 -15.56 0.70 3.48
N VAL A 129 -16.03 1.02 2.27
CA VAL A 129 -15.45 2.10 1.45
C VAL A 129 -15.46 3.42 2.21
N ARG A 130 -16.60 3.80 2.81
CA ARG A 130 -16.71 5.02 3.62
C ARG A 130 -15.76 5.02 4.82
N ARG A 131 -15.66 3.89 5.53
CA ARG A 131 -14.73 3.73 6.66
C ARG A 131 -13.28 3.89 6.23
N ARG A 132 -12.88 3.36 5.07
CA ARG A 132 -11.52 3.56 4.52
C ARG A 132 -11.25 4.99 4.11
N CYS A 133 -12.21 5.68 3.48
CA CYS A 133 -12.06 7.10 3.17
C CYS A 133 -11.87 7.93 4.44
N GLU A 134 -12.65 7.62 5.48
CA GLU A 134 -12.54 8.28 6.79
C GLU A 134 -11.20 7.95 7.48
N ASN A 135 -10.74 6.71 7.42
CA ASN A 135 -9.43 6.30 7.93
C ASN A 135 -8.29 7.07 7.23
N ALA A 136 -8.37 7.26 5.90
CA ALA A 136 -7.41 8.09 5.16
C ALA A 136 -7.46 9.56 5.59
N ARG A 137 -8.67 10.14 5.75
CA ARG A 137 -8.85 11.52 6.24
C ARG A 137 -8.24 11.72 7.63
N GLN A 138 -8.56 10.83 8.57
CA GLN A 138 -8.02 10.88 9.93
C GLN A 138 -6.50 10.75 9.94
N LYS A 139 -5.94 9.87 9.09
CA LYS A 139 -4.49 9.74 8.94
C LYS A 139 -3.88 11.08 8.53
N ILE A 140 -4.40 11.72 7.48
CA ILE A 140 -3.93 13.03 6.99
C ILE A 140 -3.95 14.07 8.12
N GLU A 141 -5.09 14.23 8.77
CA GLU A 141 -5.27 15.25 9.82
C GLU A 141 -4.34 15.01 11.02
N HIS A 142 -4.23 13.77 11.48
CA HIS A 142 -3.34 13.42 12.57
C HIS A 142 -1.88 13.65 12.18
N GLY A 143 -1.43 13.14 11.03
CA GLY A 143 -0.03 13.27 10.63
C GLY A 143 0.39 14.70 10.37
N LEU A 144 -0.51 15.57 9.84
CA LEU A 144 -0.22 17.00 9.70
C LEU A 144 -0.12 17.72 11.06
N ARG A 145 -0.95 17.35 12.05
CA ARG A 145 -0.89 17.91 13.40
C ARG A 145 0.34 17.44 14.19
N SER A 146 0.84 16.25 13.88
CA SER A 146 1.95 15.60 14.57
C SER A 146 3.33 15.89 13.97
N ILE A 147 3.44 16.81 13.00
CA ILE A 147 4.76 17.20 12.45
C ILE A 147 5.59 17.86 13.55
N ASP A 148 6.73 17.25 13.86
CA ASP A 148 7.70 17.78 14.79
C ASP A 148 8.42 18.98 14.18
N ARG A 149 8.11 20.17 14.68
CA ARG A 149 8.69 21.45 14.22
C ARG A 149 10.15 21.62 14.63
N THR A 150 10.66 20.76 15.49
CA THR A 150 12.06 20.76 15.95
C THR A 150 12.95 19.83 15.14
N ALA A 151 12.36 18.92 14.35
CA ALA A 151 13.09 18.02 13.46
C ALA A 151 13.84 18.78 12.35
N PRO A 152 14.87 18.17 11.72
CA PRO A 152 15.50 18.73 10.55
C PRO A 152 14.49 19.17 9.47
N TRP A 153 14.79 20.26 8.78
CA TRP A 153 13.86 20.86 7.81
C TRP A 153 13.39 19.88 6.72
N HIS A 154 14.29 19.01 6.25
CA HIS A 154 13.95 18.00 5.26
C HIS A 154 12.94 16.98 5.78
N ASP A 155 13.02 16.59 7.06
CA ASP A 155 12.06 15.67 7.68
C ASP A 155 10.67 16.30 7.81
N GLN A 156 10.62 17.59 8.17
CA GLN A 156 9.36 18.35 8.23
C GLN A 156 8.69 18.42 6.86
N ILE A 157 9.46 18.75 5.81
CA ILE A 157 8.96 18.78 4.43
C ILE A 157 8.48 17.40 4.00
N MET A 158 9.26 16.35 4.25
CA MET A 158 8.90 15.00 3.83
C MET A 158 7.64 14.49 4.54
N ALA A 159 7.51 14.75 5.84
CA ALA A 159 6.29 14.43 6.60
C ALA A 159 5.08 15.17 6.02
N TRP A 160 5.18 16.49 5.81
CA TRP A 160 4.11 17.28 5.22
C TRP A 160 3.74 16.83 3.80
N LEU A 161 4.73 16.63 2.92
CA LEU A 161 4.54 16.23 1.53
C LEU A 161 3.86 14.85 1.44
N PHE A 162 4.25 13.93 2.32
CA PHE A 162 3.64 12.62 2.38
C PHE A 162 2.17 12.71 2.80
N MET A 163 1.88 13.41 3.90
CA MET A 163 0.52 13.50 4.44
C MET A 163 -0.43 14.28 3.51
N THR A 164 0.02 15.39 2.92
CA THR A 164 -0.77 16.11 1.91
C THR A 164 -1.01 15.25 0.67
N GLY A 165 -0.03 14.44 0.26
CA GLY A 165 -0.19 13.50 -0.84
C GLY A 165 -1.24 12.41 -0.62
N VAL A 166 -1.47 11.98 0.63
CA VAL A 166 -2.50 10.98 0.97
C VAL A 166 -3.92 11.50 0.70
N THR A 167 -4.15 12.81 0.52
CA THR A 167 -5.47 13.34 0.11
C THR A 167 -5.99 12.69 -1.17
N THR A 168 -5.11 12.42 -2.13
CA THR A 168 -5.44 11.70 -3.38
C THR A 168 -5.96 10.28 -3.10
N HIS A 169 -5.50 9.64 -2.02
CA HIS A 169 -5.90 8.27 -1.67
C HIS A 169 -7.37 8.20 -1.27
N ILE A 170 -7.97 9.27 -0.74
CA ILE A 170 -9.41 9.31 -0.45
C ILE A 170 -10.22 9.06 -1.73
N LEU A 171 -9.85 9.70 -2.83
CA LEU A 171 -10.52 9.53 -4.12
C LEU A 171 -10.28 8.14 -4.71
N LEU A 172 -9.03 7.67 -4.66
CA LEU A 172 -8.67 6.35 -5.17
C LEU A 172 -9.42 5.24 -4.42
N VAL A 173 -9.49 5.32 -3.09
CA VAL A 173 -10.24 4.38 -2.24
C VAL A 173 -11.74 4.43 -2.56
N ALA A 174 -12.31 5.63 -2.71
CA ALA A 174 -13.72 5.80 -3.06
C ALA A 174 -14.04 5.16 -4.43
N ALA A 175 -13.10 5.21 -5.38
CA ALA A 175 -13.21 4.60 -6.70
C ALA A 175 -12.72 3.13 -6.76
N LEU A 176 -12.43 2.50 -5.62
CA LEU A 176 -11.91 1.13 -5.53
C LEU A 176 -10.61 0.91 -6.35
N ARG A 177 -9.77 1.95 -6.46
CA ARG A 177 -8.44 1.90 -7.06
C ARG A 177 -7.38 1.71 -5.99
N ASN A 178 -6.30 1.02 -6.33
CA ASN A 178 -5.19 0.80 -5.40
C ASN A 178 -4.43 2.14 -5.17
N PRO A 179 -4.37 2.66 -3.94
CA PRO A 179 -3.79 3.98 -3.66
C PRO A 179 -2.26 3.94 -3.53
N THR A 180 -1.54 3.75 -4.65
CA THR A 180 -0.07 3.72 -4.68
C THR A 180 0.55 5.12 -4.79
N VAL A 181 1.73 5.34 -4.22
CA VAL A 181 2.34 6.67 -4.07
C VAL A 181 2.74 7.35 -5.38
N ARG A 182 3.46 6.65 -6.28
CA ARG A 182 4.21 7.27 -7.40
C ARG A 182 3.33 8.07 -8.37
N LEU A 183 2.18 7.51 -8.76
CA LEU A 183 1.28 8.10 -9.78
C LEU A 183 -0.04 8.59 -9.19
N ARG A 184 -0.13 8.77 -7.87
CA ARG A 184 -1.40 9.03 -7.17
C ARG A 184 -2.17 10.26 -7.65
N TYR A 185 -1.48 11.34 -8.04
CA TYR A 185 -2.13 12.55 -8.55
C TYR A 185 -2.74 12.33 -9.94
N LEU A 186 -2.00 11.70 -10.85
CA LEU A 186 -2.52 11.34 -12.17
C LEU A 186 -3.68 10.33 -12.06
N ALA A 187 -3.54 9.33 -11.21
CA ALA A 187 -4.59 8.36 -10.95
C ALA A 187 -5.85 9.03 -10.37
N ALA A 188 -5.69 9.95 -9.43
CA ALA A 188 -6.80 10.72 -8.87
C ALA A 188 -7.45 11.64 -9.92
N TYR A 189 -6.65 12.28 -10.78
CA TYR A 189 -7.17 13.08 -11.89
C TYR A 189 -8.04 12.23 -12.83
N ASN A 190 -7.56 11.04 -13.22
CA ASN A 190 -8.32 10.12 -14.07
C ASN A 190 -9.65 9.72 -13.42
N VAL A 191 -9.64 9.43 -12.11
CA VAL A 191 -10.88 9.17 -11.36
C VAL A 191 -11.81 10.39 -11.41
N LEU A 192 -11.31 11.60 -11.14
CA LEU A 192 -12.14 12.80 -11.21
C LEU A 192 -12.71 13.03 -12.62
N GLN A 193 -11.95 12.73 -13.66
CA GLN A 193 -12.41 12.80 -15.05
C GLN A 193 -13.52 11.78 -15.31
N GLU A 194 -13.37 10.52 -14.87
CA GLU A 194 -14.41 9.47 -14.99
C GLU A 194 -15.74 9.90 -14.36
N PHE A 195 -15.70 10.68 -13.27
CA PHE A 195 -16.89 11.17 -12.57
C PHE A 195 -17.31 12.60 -12.97
N GLY A 196 -16.64 13.24 -13.94
CA GLY A 196 -16.95 14.62 -14.37
C GLY A 196 -16.71 15.68 -13.29
N ARG A 197 -15.75 15.45 -12.38
CA ARG A 197 -15.45 16.29 -11.21
C ARG A 197 -14.02 16.86 -11.20
N THR A 198 -13.50 17.19 -12.38
CA THR A 198 -12.15 17.77 -12.52
C THR A 198 -12.03 19.14 -11.83
N ASP A 199 -13.14 19.81 -11.52
CA ASP A 199 -13.22 21.03 -10.70
C ASP A 199 -12.55 20.88 -9.33
N ILE A 200 -12.52 19.66 -8.77
CA ILE A 200 -11.94 19.39 -7.45
C ILE A 200 -10.40 19.31 -7.52
N TYR A 201 -9.83 18.99 -8.69
CA TYR A 201 -8.41 18.66 -8.80
C TYR A 201 -7.51 19.83 -8.39
N SER A 202 -7.88 21.06 -8.74
CA SER A 202 -7.13 22.26 -8.34
C SER A 202 -7.06 22.42 -6.83
N GLY A 203 -8.14 22.09 -6.11
CA GLY A 203 -8.17 22.14 -4.65
C GLY A 203 -7.24 21.12 -4.00
N ILE A 204 -7.09 19.94 -4.60
CA ILE A 204 -6.16 18.90 -4.12
C ILE A 204 -4.71 19.38 -4.24
N VAL A 205 -4.36 19.99 -5.39
CA VAL A 205 -3.03 20.56 -5.61
C VAL A 205 -2.79 21.76 -4.71
N GLU A 206 -3.80 22.60 -4.47
CA GLU A 206 -3.68 23.77 -3.60
C GLU A 206 -3.36 23.41 -2.14
N VAL A 207 -3.95 22.34 -1.60
CA VAL A 207 -3.64 21.85 -0.24
C VAL A 207 -2.17 21.42 -0.08
N THR A 208 -1.50 21.08 -1.19
CA THR A 208 -0.06 20.80 -1.19
C THR A 208 0.79 22.06 -1.13
N GLY A 209 0.24 23.28 -1.21
CA GLY A 209 1.03 24.52 -1.25
C GLY A 209 1.96 24.69 -2.48
N LEU A 210 2.11 23.66 -3.32
CA LEU A 210 3.01 23.66 -4.48
C LEU A 210 2.53 24.58 -5.61
N ARG A 211 1.26 24.98 -5.61
CA ARG A 211 0.73 25.95 -6.59
C ARG A 211 1.41 27.32 -6.49
N ALA A 212 1.95 27.68 -5.33
CA ALA A 212 2.66 28.93 -5.10
C ALA A 212 4.15 28.86 -5.46
N LEU A 213 4.65 27.68 -5.83
CA LEU A 213 6.02 27.51 -6.33
C LEU A 213 5.99 27.75 -7.84
N ASP A 214 6.34 28.98 -8.23
CA ASP A 214 6.68 29.30 -9.62
C ASP A 214 8.01 28.58 -9.97
N PRO A 215 8.21 28.09 -11.22
CA PRO A 215 9.44 27.41 -11.63
C PRO A 215 10.72 28.23 -11.44
#